data_AF-A0A0D3K670-F1
#
_entry.id   AF-A0A0D3K670-F1
#
_cell.length_a   1.000
_cell.length_b   1.000
_cell.length_c   1.000
_cell.angle_alpha   90.00
_cell.angle_beta   90.00
_cell.angle_gamma   90.00
#
_symmetry.space_group_name_H-M   'P 1'
#
loop_
_entity.id
_entity.type
_entity.pdbx_description
1 polymer ?
#
loop_
_entity_poly.entity_id
_entity_poly.type
_entity_poly.pdbx_seq_one_letter_code
_entity_poly.pdbx_strand_id
1 'polypeptide(L)' 'MKVVELKEELGERGEALSGNKAWLRRRLHAAIASEDLETALRAPPESRMIPSDYVGPEHGDHAHRHSHITAL' A
#
# COMPACT_ATOMS: atom_id res chain seq x y z
N MET A 1 -11.30 -24.62 -3.85
CA MET A 1 -11.17 -24.84 -2.41
C MET A 1 -12.20 -25.80 -1.83
N LYS A 2 -11.73 -26.98 -1.47
CA LYS A 2 -12.36 -27.96 -0.58
C LYS A 2 -12.13 -27.54 0.88
N VAL A 3 -12.84 -28.18 1.80
CA VAL A 3 -12.71 -27.90 3.26
C VAL A 3 -11.33 -28.26 3.78
N VAL A 4 -10.71 -29.32 3.24
CA VAL A 4 -9.35 -29.75 3.61
C VAL A 4 -8.35 -28.64 3.29
N GLU A 5 -8.31 -28.20 2.03
CA GLU A 5 -7.45 -27.09 1.57
C GLU A 5 -7.68 -25.80 2.40
N LEU A 6 -8.93 -25.49 2.75
CA LEU A 6 -9.22 -24.33 3.61
C LEU A 6 -8.62 -24.47 5.01
N LYS A 7 -8.62 -25.67 5.59
CA LYS A 7 -8.09 -25.91 6.92
C LYS A 7 -6.56 -25.94 6.92
N GLU A 8 -5.94 -26.44 5.86
CA GLU A 8 -4.50 -26.40 5.68
C GLU A 8 -4.01 -24.94 5.66
N GLU A 9 -4.58 -24.12 4.76
CA GLU A 9 -4.23 -22.70 4.66
C GLU A 9 -4.47 -21.93 5.98
N LEU A 10 -5.60 -22.18 6.65
CA LEU A 10 -5.87 -21.55 7.95
C LEU A 10 -4.92 -22.06 9.03
N GLY A 11 -4.53 -23.34 8.99
CA GLY A 11 -3.62 -23.95 9.95
C GLY A 11 -2.21 -23.39 9.86
N GLU A 12 -1.71 -23.18 8.64
CA GLU A 12 -0.43 -22.53 8.38
C GLU A 12 -0.39 -21.09 8.91
N ARG A 13 -1.55 -20.42 8.93
CA ARG A 13 -1.70 -19.05 9.45
C ARG A 13 -2.03 -18.98 10.95
N GLY A 14 -2.17 -20.13 11.63
CA GLY A 14 -2.56 -20.17 13.05
C GLY A 14 -4.03 -19.77 13.30
N GLU A 15 -4.85 -19.77 12.27
CA GLU A 15 -6.26 -19.40 12.33
C GLU A 15 -7.15 -20.56 12.80
N ALA A 16 -8.33 -20.22 13.34
CA ALA A 16 -9.25 -21.23 13.84
C ALA A 16 -9.85 -22.10 12.70
N LEU A 17 -9.73 -23.43 12.85
CA LEU A 17 -10.15 -24.44 11.88
C LEU A 17 -11.61 -24.92 12.03
N SER A 18 -12.35 -24.34 12.97
CA SER A 18 -13.72 -24.71 13.29
C SER A 18 -14.75 -23.91 12.48
N GLY A 19 -15.88 -24.55 12.21
CA GLY A 19 -17.01 -23.96 11.49
C GLY A 19 -17.32 -24.66 10.16
N ASN A 20 -18.35 -24.16 9.48
CA ASN A 20 -18.75 -24.68 8.17
C ASN A 20 -17.86 -24.12 7.04
N LYS A 21 -17.98 -24.69 5.82
CA LYS A 21 -17.16 -24.29 4.67
C LYS A 21 -17.26 -22.79 4.34
N ALA A 22 -18.45 -22.20 4.42
CA ALA A 22 -18.64 -20.78 4.12
C ALA A 22 -17.90 -19.89 5.13
N TRP A 23 -17.93 -20.28 6.40
CA TRP A 23 -17.20 -19.61 7.46
C TRP A 23 -15.68 -19.70 7.28
N LEU A 24 -15.16 -20.90 7.00
CA LEU A 24 -13.72 -21.09 6.74
C LEU A 24 -13.24 -20.24 5.55
N ARG A 25 -14.03 -20.14 4.47
CA ARG A 25 -13.71 -19.26 3.33
C ARG A 25 -13.65 -17.79 3.75
N ARG A 26 -14.65 -17.31 4.48
CA ARG A 26 -14.68 -15.91 4.95
C ARG A 26 -13.49 -15.61 5.84
N ARG A 27 -13.14 -16.53 6.73
CA ARG A 27 -11.97 -16.40 7.61
C ARG A 27 -10.67 -16.33 6.82
N LEU A 28 -10.47 -17.21 5.84
CA LEU A 28 -9.27 -17.18 5.00
C LEU A 28 -9.15 -15.86 4.23
N HIS A 29 -10.26 -15.36 3.69
CA HIS A 29 -10.27 -14.03 3.04
C HIS A 29 -9.87 -12.90 3.98
N ALA A 30 -10.34 -12.93 5.23
CA ALA A 30 -9.99 -11.91 6.22
C ALA A 30 -8.51 -11.98 6.62
N ALA A 31 -7.96 -13.19 6.80
CA ALA A 31 -6.56 -13.38 7.11
C ALA A 31 -5.64 -12.81 6.02
N ILE A 32 -5.91 -13.17 4.75
CA ILE A 32 -5.14 -12.66 3.59
C ILE A 32 -5.21 -11.13 3.52
N ALA A 33 -6.40 -10.55 3.67
CA ALA A 33 -6.57 -9.09 3.62
C ALA A 33 -5.79 -8.37 4.76
N SER A 34 -5.65 -9.00 5.92
CA SER A 34 -4.85 -8.47 7.03
C SER A 34 -3.36 -8.52 6.73
N GLU A 35 -2.87 -9.63 6.16
CA GLU A 35 -1.47 -9.78 5.73
C GLU A 35 -1.09 -8.76 4.66
N ASP A 36 -1.98 -8.55 3.67
CA ASP A 36 -1.82 -7.55 2.62
C ASP A 36 -1.78 -6.13 3.20
N LEU A 37 -2.67 -5.83 4.16
CA LEU A 37 -2.68 -4.53 4.83
C LEU A 37 -1.39 -4.30 5.62
N GLU A 38 -0.93 -5.27 6.41
CA GLU A 38 0.33 -5.17 7.15
C GLU A 38 1.51 -4.94 6.19
N THR A 39 1.54 -5.66 5.07
CA THR A 39 2.55 -5.49 4.03
C THR A 39 2.49 -4.09 3.42
N ALA A 40 1.30 -3.61 3.08
CA ALA A 40 1.10 -2.26 2.56
C ALA A 40 1.49 -1.17 3.58
N LEU A 41 1.27 -1.42 4.88
CA LEU A 41 1.69 -0.52 5.95
C LEU A 41 3.21 -0.46 6.09
N ARG A 42 3.88 -1.60 5.96
CA ARG A 42 5.35 -1.72 6.02
C ARG A 42 6.05 -1.18 4.77
N ALA A 43 5.37 -1.11 3.64
CA ALA A 43 5.94 -0.55 2.41
C ALA A 43 6.33 0.93 2.60
N PRO A 44 7.52 1.35 2.12
CA PRO A 44 7.94 2.75 2.15
C PRO A 44 6.91 3.65 1.45
N PRO A 45 6.71 4.90 1.92
CA PRO A 45 5.69 5.80 1.41
C PRO A 45 5.82 6.09 -0.09
N GLU A 46 7.04 6.04 -0.65
CA GLU A 46 7.32 6.20 -2.07
C GLU A 46 6.70 5.14 -3.00
N SER A 47 6.24 4.00 -2.47
CA SER A 47 5.56 2.94 -3.25
C SER A 47 4.02 3.01 -3.18
N ARG A 48 3.46 3.89 -2.34
CA ARG A 48 2.01 4.01 -2.05
C ARG A 48 1.26 4.94 -3.03
N MET A 49 1.59 4.83 -4.31
CA MET A 49 1.03 5.60 -5.43
C MET A 49 1.20 7.12 -5.34
N ILE A 50 2.11 7.65 -6.17
CA ILE A 50 1.77 8.87 -6.90
C ILE A 50 1.16 8.38 -8.22
N PRO A 51 -0.11 8.70 -8.54
CA PRO A 51 -0.64 8.47 -9.88
C PRO A 51 0.36 9.02 -10.90
N SER A 52 0.69 8.24 -11.93
CA SER A 52 1.70 8.58 -12.94
C SER A 52 1.41 9.88 -13.73
N ASP A 53 0.27 10.51 -13.46
CA ASP A 53 -0.20 11.75 -14.07
C ASP A 53 0.09 13.01 -13.21
N TYR A 54 0.89 12.88 -12.13
CA TYR A 54 1.31 14.06 -11.35
C TYR A 54 2.30 14.91 -12.15
N VAL A 55 1.77 15.84 -12.94
CA VAL A 55 2.50 17.01 -13.44
C VAL A 55 2.69 17.94 -12.25
N GLY A 56 3.87 17.90 -11.63
CA GLY A 56 4.22 18.82 -10.56
C GLY A 56 4.12 20.29 -11.02
N PRO A 57 3.86 21.24 -10.12
CA PRO A 57 3.80 22.64 -10.50
C PRO A 57 5.15 23.04 -11.08
N GLU A 58 5.14 23.38 -12.38
CA GLU A 58 6.20 24.12 -13.04
C GLU A 58 6.74 25.19 -12.10
N HIS A 59 8.04 25.09 -11.76
CA HIS A 59 8.75 26.15 -11.06
C HIS A 59 8.84 27.36 -12.01
N GLY A 60 7.77 28.16 -12.03
CA GLY A 60 7.76 29.51 -12.51
C GLY A 60 8.36 30.45 -11.46
N ASP A 61 9.36 31.21 -11.91
CA ASP A 61 9.69 32.57 -11.47
C ASP A 61 10.40 32.81 -10.13
N HIS A 62 11.74 32.78 -10.18
CA HIS A 62 12.65 33.83 -9.64
C HIS A 62 14.11 33.44 -9.99
N ALA A 63 15.02 34.28 -10.46
CA ALA A 63 15.12 35.72 -10.47
C ALA A 63 16.15 36.14 -11.53
N HIS A 64 15.78 37.08 -12.40
CA HIS A 64 16.72 37.81 -13.23
C HIS A 64 17.46 38.82 -12.34
N ARG A 65 18.62 38.43 -11.77
CA ARG A 65 19.52 39.40 -11.12
C ARG A 65 20.22 40.24 -12.19
N HIS A 66 19.62 41.36 -12.56
CA HIS A 66 20.37 42.49 -13.12
C HIS A 66 21.02 43.25 -11.96
N SER A 67 22.30 43.00 -11.74
CA SER A 67 23.15 43.81 -10.88
C SER A 67 23.38 45.18 -11.51
N HIS A 68 22.58 46.18 -11.11
CA HIS A 68 22.95 47.58 -11.25
C HIS A 68 23.92 47.95 -10.12
N ILE A 69 25.20 48.08 -10.44
CA ILE A 69 26.16 48.76 -9.56
C ILE A 69 26.15 50.23 -9.97
N THR A 70 25.56 51.06 -9.12
CA THR A 70 25.72 52.51 -9.12
C THR A 70 27.01 52.83 -8.35
N ALA A 71 27.93 53.58 -8.97
CA ALA A 71 28.98 54.29 -8.24
C ALA A 71 29.23 55.65 -8.91
N LEU A 72 29.28 56.66 -8.05
CA LEU A 72 29.42 58.10 -8.29
C LEU A 72 30.74 58.49 -8.95
#